data_AF-A0A2V8VAA0-F1
#
_entry.id   AF-A0A2V8VAA0-F1
#
_cell.length_a   1.000
_cell.length_b   1.000
_cell.length_c   1.000
_cell.angle_alpha   90.00
_cell.angle_beta   90.00
_cell.angle_gamma   90.00
#
_symmetry.space_group_name_H-M   'P 1'
#
loop_
_entity.id
_entity.type
_entity.pdbx_description
1 polymer ?
#
loop_
_entity_poly.entity_id
_entity_poly.type
_entity_poly.pdbx_seq_one_letter_code
_entity_poly.pdbx_strand_id
1 'polypeptide(L)'
;MTGSTVAKLSIVSLTTTRKKLFTHPVLHKHPQKRRFSITPVDFLPALIYCTGQAIIVSTALRFKRRRESESNTRLVGKSALVSVFSRHSLFRLVWVLWLASVVAGSLLPLNAKHLTRTIGPRHRIVHIVAFAGIALGLSSQRLLSPRTLLASASVVGLGALLELLQHYLYGNAYEWPDVRDDCLGVMVGMLLPLLRRAVAQQAQEQ
;
A
#
# COMPACT_ATOMS: atom_id res chain seq x y z
N MET A 1 -28.76 -2.16 -72.41
CA MET A 1 -29.75 -1.34 -73.14
C MET A 1 -31.13 -1.82 -72.72
N THR A 2 -31.99 -0.88 -72.30
CA THR A 2 -33.48 -0.96 -72.12
C THR A 2 -34.00 -2.02 -71.12
N GLY A 3 -34.61 -1.67 -69.98
CA GLY A 3 -35.91 -0.97 -69.81
C GLY A 3 -37.06 -1.95 -70.12
N SER A 4 -38.11 -2.21 -69.34
CA SER A 4 -38.84 -1.48 -68.30
C SER A 4 -39.80 -2.45 -67.57
N THR A 5 -40.21 -2.05 -66.35
CA THR A 5 -41.51 -2.16 -65.64
C THR A 5 -42.65 -3.05 -66.25
N VAL A 6 -43.49 -3.77 -65.49
CA VAL A 6 -44.64 -3.27 -64.69
C VAL A 6 -45.15 -4.36 -63.72
N ALA A 7 -45.69 -3.88 -62.60
CA ALA A 7 -46.27 -4.54 -61.43
C ALA A 7 -47.52 -5.44 -61.63
N LYS A 8 -47.82 -6.24 -60.58
CA LYS A 8 -49.20 -6.41 -60.09
C LYS A 8 -49.23 -6.77 -58.59
N LEU A 9 -49.76 -5.84 -57.80
CA LEU A 9 -50.28 -6.07 -56.45
C LEU A 9 -51.44 -7.06 -56.51
N SER A 10 -51.57 -7.91 -55.49
CA SER A 10 -52.90 -8.32 -55.04
C SER A 10 -52.93 -8.44 -53.52
N ILE A 11 -53.97 -7.82 -52.99
CA ILE A 11 -54.29 -7.55 -51.59
C ILE A 11 -55.03 -8.76 -51.03
N VAL A 12 -54.63 -9.30 -49.87
CA VAL A 12 -55.57 -10.00 -48.98
C VAL A 12 -55.33 -9.53 -47.55
N SER A 13 -56.35 -8.83 -47.07
CA SER A 13 -56.56 -8.38 -45.71
C SER A 13 -56.96 -9.55 -44.81
N LEU A 14 -56.38 -9.65 -43.62
CA LEU A 14 -56.92 -10.47 -42.52
C LEU A 14 -56.73 -9.69 -41.20
N THR A 15 -57.74 -8.88 -40.92
CA THR A 15 -58.12 -8.38 -39.60
C THR A 15 -58.64 -9.52 -38.72
N THR A 16 -58.43 -9.41 -37.39
CA THR A 16 -59.08 -10.15 -36.24
C THR A 16 -58.01 -10.80 -35.35
N THR A 17 -57.89 -10.66 -34.01
CA THR A 17 -58.61 -9.91 -32.98
C THR A 17 -57.73 -9.86 -31.73
N ARG A 18 -57.81 -8.74 -31.02
CA ARG A 18 -57.16 -8.40 -29.75
C ARG A 18 -57.88 -9.11 -28.57
N LYS A 19 -57.14 -9.75 -27.65
CA LYS A 19 -57.46 -9.98 -26.20
C LYS A 19 -56.23 -10.61 -25.52
N LYS A 20 -55.30 -9.84 -24.93
CA LYS A 20 -55.19 -9.43 -23.52
C LYS A 20 -55.11 -10.57 -22.48
N LEU A 21 -54.05 -10.46 -21.65
CA LEU A 21 -53.78 -11.05 -20.33
C LEU A 21 -53.30 -12.52 -20.27
N PHE A 22 -52.00 -12.71 -20.01
CA PHE A 22 -51.54 -13.11 -18.67
C PHE A 22 -50.07 -12.76 -18.47
N THR A 23 -49.84 -12.00 -17.39
CA THR A 23 -48.57 -11.61 -16.80
C THR A 23 -47.84 -12.81 -16.21
N HIS A 24 -46.54 -12.94 -16.46
CA HIS A 24 -45.52 -13.27 -15.44
C HIS A 24 -44.12 -12.94 -15.99
N PRO A 25 -43.45 -11.86 -15.56
CA PRO A 25 -42.01 -11.80 -15.70
C PRO A 25 -41.38 -12.80 -14.72
N VAL A 26 -40.70 -13.81 -15.27
CA VAL A 26 -39.84 -14.71 -14.51
C VAL A 26 -38.70 -13.87 -13.93
N LEU A 27 -38.86 -13.46 -12.68
CA LEU A 27 -37.85 -12.78 -11.89
C LEU A 27 -36.76 -13.82 -11.57
N HIS A 28 -35.72 -13.88 -12.39
CA HIS A 28 -34.48 -14.57 -12.03
C HIS A 28 -33.91 -13.89 -10.78
N LYS A 29 -34.21 -14.45 -9.60
CA LYS A 29 -33.49 -14.15 -8.35
C LYS A 29 -32.04 -14.55 -8.54
N HIS A 30 -31.19 -13.59 -8.87
CA HIS A 30 -29.75 -13.73 -8.68
C HIS A 30 -29.50 -14.15 -7.22
N PRO A 31 -28.66 -15.17 -6.97
CA PRO A 31 -28.29 -15.53 -5.62
C PRO A 31 -27.63 -14.31 -4.97
N GLN A 32 -28.24 -13.81 -3.89
CA GLN A 32 -27.62 -12.81 -3.04
C GLN A 32 -26.28 -13.37 -2.57
N LYS A 33 -25.20 -12.85 -3.16
CA LYS A 33 -23.87 -12.91 -2.57
C LYS A 33 -24.01 -12.36 -1.15
N ARG A 34 -23.98 -13.25 -0.16
CA ARG A 34 -23.83 -12.86 1.25
C ARG A 34 -22.55 -12.03 1.30
N ARG A 35 -22.71 -10.71 1.43
CA ARG A 35 -21.60 -9.83 1.82
C ARG A 35 -21.21 -10.27 3.21
N PHE A 36 -20.13 -11.04 3.30
CA PHE A 36 -19.36 -11.08 4.53
C PHE A 36 -18.82 -9.67 4.73
N SER A 37 -19.56 -8.89 5.53
CA SER A 37 -19.13 -7.63 6.09
C SER A 37 -18.07 -7.95 7.15
N ILE A 38 -16.87 -8.32 6.72
CA ILE A 38 -15.69 -8.16 7.55
C ILE A 38 -15.36 -6.68 7.48
N THR A 39 -15.72 -5.94 8.52
CA THR A 39 -15.42 -4.52 8.66
C THR A 39 -13.90 -4.36 8.80
N PRO A 40 -13.20 -3.66 7.89
CA PRO A 40 -11.75 -3.45 7.98
C PRO A 40 -11.33 -2.52 9.13
N VAL A 41 -12.29 -1.91 9.84
CA VAL A 41 -12.05 -1.03 10.99
C VAL A 41 -11.51 -1.76 12.23
N ASP A 42 -11.52 -3.10 12.27
CA ASP A 42 -10.97 -3.87 13.39
C ASP A 42 -9.48 -4.21 13.20
N PHE A 43 -8.98 -4.22 11.95
CA PHE A 43 -7.57 -4.50 11.65
C PHE A 43 -6.66 -3.27 11.81
N LEU A 44 -7.19 -2.08 11.52
CA LEU A 44 -6.47 -0.81 11.61
C LEU A 44 -5.99 -0.47 13.03
N PRO A 45 -6.84 -0.52 14.08
CA PRO A 45 -6.40 -0.28 15.45
C PRO A 45 -5.48 -1.39 15.92
N ALA A 46 -5.68 -2.66 15.55
CA ALA A 46 -4.76 -3.74 15.93
C ALA A 46 -3.36 -3.56 15.32
N LEU A 47 -3.25 -3.12 14.06
CA LEU A 47 -1.97 -2.87 13.39
C LEU A 47 -1.24 -1.63 13.95
N ILE A 48 -1.98 -0.54 14.17
CA ILE A 48 -1.46 0.70 14.78
C ILE A 48 -1.11 0.45 16.25
N TYR A 49 -1.90 -0.34 16.98
CA TYR A 49 -1.66 -0.69 18.37
C TYR A 49 -0.44 -1.60 18.51
N CYS A 50 -0.30 -2.66 17.71
CA CYS A 50 0.86 -3.54 17.79
C CYS A 50 2.17 -2.86 17.36
N THR A 51 2.16 -2.02 16.32
CA THR A 51 3.35 -1.28 15.87
C THR A 51 3.68 -0.10 16.80
N GLY A 52 2.67 0.63 17.24
CA GLY A 52 2.79 1.73 18.20
C GLY A 52 3.28 1.26 19.58
N GLN A 53 2.71 0.18 20.13
CA GLN A 53 3.13 -0.39 21.41
C GLN A 53 4.57 -0.91 21.35
N ALA A 54 5.00 -1.56 20.26
CA ALA A 54 6.38 -2.03 20.12
C ALA A 54 7.40 -0.87 20.11
N ILE A 55 7.05 0.25 19.47
CA ILE A 55 7.87 1.47 19.44
C ILE A 55 7.87 2.14 20.82
N ILE A 56 6.70 2.36 21.43
CA ILE A 56 6.56 3.02 22.73
C ILE A 56 7.26 2.21 23.83
N VAL A 57 7.05 0.89 23.89
CA VAL A 57 7.70 -0.01 24.87
C VAL A 57 9.21 -0.02 24.65
N SER A 58 9.69 -0.08 23.40
CA SER A 58 11.13 -0.01 23.12
C SER A 58 11.75 1.34 23.52
N THR A 59 10.99 2.43 23.41
CA THR A 59 11.44 3.78 23.77
C THR A 59 11.41 3.98 25.28
N ALA A 60 10.36 3.50 25.95
CA ALA A 60 10.19 3.56 27.40
C ALA A 60 11.20 2.70 28.15
N LEU A 61 11.50 1.49 27.66
CA LEU A 61 12.53 0.63 28.24
C LEU A 61 13.94 1.24 28.11
N ARG A 62 14.21 1.95 27.01
CA ARG A 62 15.47 2.70 26.85
C ARG A 62 15.52 3.94 27.72
N PHE A 63 14.41 4.63 27.92
CA PHE A 63 14.35 5.81 28.80
C PHE A 63 14.53 5.43 30.27
N LYS A 64 13.91 4.33 30.72
CA LYS A 64 14.08 3.81 32.09
C LYS A 64 15.54 3.39 32.35
N ARG A 65 16.15 2.67 31.41
CA ARG A 65 17.58 2.30 31.47
C ARG A 65 18.52 3.52 31.46
N ARG A 66 18.11 4.62 30.81
CA ARG A 66 18.87 5.88 30.76
C ARG A 66 18.81 6.64 32.08
N ARG A 67 17.66 6.64 32.77
CA ARG A 67 17.53 7.26 34.11
C ARG A 67 18.42 6.58 35.16
N GLU A 68 18.55 5.27 35.10
CA GLU A 68 19.44 4.49 35.98
C GLU A 68 20.93 4.74 35.66
N SER A 69 21.26 5.19 34.45
CA SER A 69 22.62 5.51 34.02
C SER A 69 23.03 6.98 34.26
N GLU A 70 22.07 7.91 34.32
CA GLU A 70 22.30 9.35 34.52
C GLU A 70 22.61 9.75 35.97
N SER A 71 22.29 8.89 36.95
CA SER A 71 22.72 9.10 38.34
C SER A 71 24.21 8.89 38.54
N ASN A 72 24.87 8.07 37.69
CA ASN A 72 26.27 7.69 37.84
C ASN A 72 27.27 8.54 37.04
N THR A 73 26.81 9.41 36.13
CA THR A 73 27.67 9.99 35.07
C THR A 73 27.74 11.53 35.04
N ARG A 74 27.19 12.23 36.05
CA ARG A 74 27.21 13.71 36.10
C ARG A 74 28.60 14.36 36.17
N LEU A 75 29.68 13.58 36.29
CA LEU A 75 31.05 14.11 36.43
C LEU A 75 31.93 13.99 35.18
N VAL A 76 31.52 13.31 34.11
CA VAL A 76 32.41 13.06 32.95
C VAL A 76 31.72 13.35 31.62
N GLY A 77 32.13 14.44 30.96
CA GLY A 77 32.13 14.49 29.49
C GLY A 77 30.96 15.19 28.79
N LYS A 78 30.79 16.51 29.01
CA LYS A 78 29.97 17.37 28.13
C LYS A 78 30.44 17.37 26.65
N SER A 79 31.66 16.91 26.37
CA SER A 79 32.27 16.90 25.03
C SER A 79 31.96 15.65 24.19
N ALA A 80 31.54 14.54 24.82
CA ALA A 80 31.20 13.29 24.12
C ALA A 80 29.72 13.21 23.68
N LEU A 81 28.88 14.10 24.22
CA LEU A 81 27.43 14.10 23.99
C LEU A 81 27.02 14.55 22.57
N VAL A 82 27.87 15.26 21.84
CA VAL A 82 27.54 15.76 20.49
C VAL A 82 27.92 14.75 19.39
N SER A 83 28.98 13.94 19.55
CA SER A 83 29.41 13.00 18.49
C SER A 83 28.68 11.65 18.53
N VAL A 84 28.01 11.32 19.64
CA VAL A 84 27.28 10.06 19.85
C VAL A 84 25.76 10.23 19.72
N PHE A 85 25.27 11.37 19.18
CA PHE A 85 24.01 11.36 18.42
C PHE A 85 24.22 10.50 17.17
N SER A 86 24.16 9.21 17.45
CA SER A 86 24.70 8.07 16.73
C SER A 86 24.15 8.02 15.32
N ARG A 87 24.95 7.59 14.34
CA ARG A 87 24.48 7.30 12.96
C ARG A 87 23.15 6.54 12.93
N HIS A 88 22.88 5.71 13.95
CA HIS A 88 21.62 4.99 14.14
C HIS A 88 20.39 5.84 14.51
N SER A 89 20.58 6.98 15.18
CA SER A 89 19.52 7.94 15.51
C SER A 89 19.16 8.78 14.28
N LEU A 90 20.16 9.22 13.51
CA LEU A 90 19.95 9.95 12.26
C LEU A 90 19.28 9.07 11.20
N PHE A 91 19.74 7.82 11.02
CA PHE A 91 19.10 6.87 10.12
C PHE A 91 17.62 6.65 10.47
N ARG A 92 17.31 6.48 11.77
CA ARG A 92 15.92 6.34 12.22
C ARG A 92 15.08 7.57 11.93
N LEU A 93 15.61 8.76 12.18
CA LEU A 93 14.91 10.01 11.87
C LEU A 93 14.60 10.11 10.38
N VAL A 94 15.60 9.89 9.53
CA VAL A 94 15.45 9.91 8.06
C VAL A 94 14.43 8.88 7.61
N TRP A 95 14.46 7.67 8.18
CA TRP A 95 13.49 6.61 7.82
C TRP A 95 12.06 6.96 8.25
N VAL A 96 11.86 7.55 9.44
CA VAL A 96 10.53 8.02 9.88
C VAL A 96 10.03 9.13 8.98
N LEU A 97 10.88 10.10 8.64
CA LEU A 97 10.53 11.18 7.71
C LEU A 97 10.20 10.62 6.32
N TRP A 98 10.95 9.62 5.84
CA TRP A 98 10.65 8.92 4.60
C TRP A 98 9.26 8.28 4.63
N LEU A 99 8.97 7.47 5.65
CA LEU A 99 7.66 6.84 5.81
C LEU A 99 6.53 7.89 5.86
N ALA A 100 6.71 8.96 6.63
CA ALA A 100 5.74 10.05 6.71
C ALA A 100 5.52 10.71 5.35
N SER A 101 6.60 10.96 4.59
CA SER A 101 6.51 11.54 3.24
C SER A 101 5.80 10.64 2.25
N VAL A 102 5.97 9.31 2.34
CA VAL A 102 5.25 8.35 1.49
C VAL A 102 3.75 8.40 1.80
N VAL A 103 3.38 8.33 3.08
CA VAL A 103 1.96 8.39 3.49
C VAL A 103 1.32 9.71 3.06
N ALA A 104 1.99 10.83 3.31
CA ALA A 104 1.51 12.15 2.90
C ALA A 104 1.39 12.27 1.37
N GLY A 105 2.41 11.81 0.63
CA GLY A 105 2.44 11.82 -0.83
C GLY A 105 1.36 10.94 -1.47
N SER A 106 1.07 9.79 -0.89
CA SER A 106 0.00 8.90 -1.37
C SER A 106 -1.38 9.53 -1.21
N LEU A 107 -1.60 10.26 -0.11
CA LEU A 107 -2.87 10.92 0.21
C LEU A 107 -3.04 12.31 -0.43
N LEU A 108 -2.06 12.82 -1.18
CA LEU A 108 -2.19 14.09 -1.89
C LEU A 108 -3.36 14.03 -2.90
N PRO A 109 -4.15 15.12 -3.04
CA PRO A 109 -5.22 15.17 -4.02
C PRO A 109 -4.68 15.09 -5.46
N LEU A 110 -5.48 14.54 -6.38
CA LEU A 110 -5.12 14.33 -7.79
C LEU A 110 -4.56 15.58 -8.48
N ASN A 111 -5.12 16.76 -8.17
CA ASN A 111 -4.66 18.03 -8.72
C ASN A 111 -3.20 18.35 -8.35
N ALA A 112 -2.78 17.94 -7.14
CA ALA A 112 -1.40 18.07 -6.70
C ALA A 112 -0.50 16.98 -7.31
N LYS A 113 -1.02 15.77 -7.55
CA LYS A 113 -0.30 14.68 -8.25
C LYS A 113 0.05 15.03 -9.70
N HIS A 114 -0.80 15.82 -10.37
CA HIS A 114 -0.52 16.38 -11.69
C HIS A 114 0.68 17.35 -11.68
N LEU A 115 0.78 18.20 -10.64
CA LEU A 115 1.89 19.13 -10.49
C LEU A 115 3.23 18.43 -10.21
N THR A 116 3.20 17.35 -9.42
CA THR A 116 4.39 16.58 -9.06
C THR A 116 4.87 15.64 -10.17
N ARG A 117 4.19 15.59 -11.32
CA ARG A 117 4.47 14.67 -12.45
C ARG A 117 4.50 13.20 -12.03
N THR A 118 3.77 12.83 -10.98
CA THR A 118 3.63 11.46 -10.50
C THR A 118 2.45 10.78 -11.18
N ILE A 119 2.34 10.93 -12.50
CA ILE A 119 1.27 10.33 -13.31
C ILE A 119 1.92 9.56 -14.45
N GLY A 120 1.37 8.39 -14.77
CA GLY A 120 1.90 7.51 -15.81
C GLY A 120 3.09 6.64 -15.33
N PRO A 121 4.02 6.24 -16.22
CA PRO A 121 5.05 5.24 -15.90
C PRO A 121 5.97 5.60 -14.73
N ARG A 122 6.19 6.90 -14.50
CA ARG A 122 7.01 7.41 -13.40
C ARG A 122 6.38 7.17 -12.04
N HIS A 123 5.06 7.17 -11.96
CA HIS A 123 4.30 6.87 -10.74
C HIS A 123 4.64 5.47 -10.21
N ARG A 124 4.68 4.48 -11.10
CA ARG A 124 5.04 3.09 -10.75
C ARG A 124 6.43 2.96 -10.15
N ILE A 125 7.40 3.69 -10.71
CA ILE A 125 8.77 3.71 -10.17
C ILE A 125 8.78 4.34 -8.77
N VAL A 126 8.00 5.41 -8.57
CA VAL A 126 7.87 6.05 -7.25
C VAL A 126 7.31 5.08 -6.22
N HIS A 127 6.27 4.30 -6.56
CA HIS A 127 5.73 3.25 -5.68
C HIS A 127 6.81 2.22 -5.29
N ILE A 128 7.51 1.66 -6.29
CA ILE A 128 8.58 0.68 -6.05
C ILE A 128 9.65 1.26 -5.11
N VAL A 129 10.14 2.48 -5.38
CA VAL A 129 11.20 3.12 -4.59
C VAL A 129 10.71 3.47 -3.18
N ALA A 130 9.50 4.01 -3.04
CA ALA A 130 8.88 4.37 -1.77
C ALA A 130 8.82 3.16 -0.82
N PHE A 131 8.22 2.07 -1.30
CA PHE A 131 8.01 0.86 -0.51
C PHE A 131 9.29 0.06 -0.31
N ALA A 132 10.22 0.09 -1.27
CA ALA A 132 11.57 -0.45 -1.08
C ALA A 132 12.32 0.26 0.06
N GLY A 133 12.26 1.59 0.13
CA GLY A 133 12.89 2.35 1.21
C GLY A 133 12.33 2.02 2.60
N ILE A 134 11.00 1.86 2.70
CA ILE A 134 10.33 1.47 3.95
C ILE A 134 10.80 0.06 4.36
N ALA A 135 10.71 -0.92 3.46
CA ALA A 135 11.11 -2.29 3.71
C ALA A 135 12.60 -2.43 4.03
N LEU A 136 13.47 -1.64 3.37
CA LEU A 136 14.90 -1.62 3.61
C LEU A 136 15.26 -1.19 5.04
N GLY A 137 14.60 -0.15 5.57
CA GLY A 137 14.85 0.28 6.94
C GLY A 137 14.39 -0.73 7.99
N LEU A 138 13.36 -1.53 7.69
CA LEU A 138 12.92 -2.65 8.54
C LEU A 138 13.89 -3.83 8.45
N SER A 139 14.31 -4.20 7.24
CA SER A 139 15.16 -5.37 6.99
C SER A 139 16.61 -5.16 7.45
N SER A 140 17.09 -3.91 7.46
CA SER A 140 18.46 -3.57 7.88
C SER A 140 18.79 -3.92 9.34
N GLN A 141 17.80 -4.18 10.20
CA GLN A 141 18.03 -4.47 11.62
C GLN A 141 18.11 -5.97 11.93
N ARG A 142 17.25 -6.79 11.33
CA ARG A 142 17.23 -8.26 11.46
C ARG A 142 16.65 -8.88 10.19
N LEU A 143 17.49 -9.33 9.28
CA LEU A 143 17.02 -9.99 8.06
C LEU A 143 16.33 -11.33 8.36
N LEU A 144 15.27 -11.63 7.59
CA LEU A 144 14.52 -12.90 7.59
C LEU A 144 13.94 -13.35 8.95
N SER A 145 13.88 -12.47 9.95
CA SER A 145 13.18 -12.80 11.20
C SER A 145 11.66 -12.83 10.96
N PRO A 146 10.89 -13.69 11.65
CA PRO A 146 9.42 -13.70 11.52
C PRO A 146 8.80 -12.33 11.77
N ARG A 147 9.39 -11.53 12.66
CA ARG A 147 8.97 -10.14 12.93
C ARG A 147 9.21 -9.22 11.73
N THR A 148 10.30 -9.41 11.00
CA THR A 148 10.63 -8.64 9.80
C THR A 148 9.74 -9.03 8.63
N LEU A 149 9.45 -10.33 8.49
CA LEU A 149 8.49 -10.83 7.49
C LEU A 149 7.10 -10.27 7.76
N LEU A 150 6.62 -10.35 9.01
CA LEU A 150 5.35 -9.78 9.42
C LEU A 150 5.31 -8.26 9.19
N ALA A 151 6.37 -7.53 9.58
CA ALA A 151 6.46 -6.10 9.35
C ALA A 151 6.44 -5.75 7.85
N SER A 152 7.11 -6.55 7.01
CA SER A 152 7.12 -6.36 5.55
C SER A 152 5.74 -6.65 4.94
N ALA A 153 5.04 -7.68 5.43
CA ALA A 153 3.66 -7.95 5.05
C ALA A 153 2.73 -6.79 5.47
N SER A 154 2.93 -6.20 6.66
CA SER A 154 2.20 -5.00 7.07
C SER A 154 2.45 -3.80 6.18
N VAL A 155 3.65 -3.66 5.60
CA VAL A 155 3.97 -2.60 4.63
C VAL A 155 3.23 -2.81 3.31
N VAL A 156 3.10 -4.05 2.84
CA VAL A 156 2.21 -4.36 1.68
C VAL A 156 0.75 -4.01 2.01
N GLY A 157 0.30 -4.38 3.22
CA GLY A 157 -1.04 -4.01 3.70
C GLY A 157 -1.25 -2.50 3.78
N LEU A 158 -0.22 -1.74 4.16
CA LEU A 158 -0.24 -0.27 4.16
C LEU A 158 -0.43 0.29 2.74
N GLY A 159 0.23 -0.27 1.72
CA GLY A 159 0.03 0.13 0.33
C GLY A 159 -1.40 -0.09 -0.15
N ALA A 160 -1.92 -1.31 0.06
CA ALA A 160 -3.30 -1.64 -0.27
C ALA A 160 -4.33 -0.76 0.45
N LEU A 161 -4.05 -0.38 1.70
CA LEU A 161 -4.87 0.51 2.49
C LEU A 161 -4.81 1.96 2.00
N LEU A 162 -3.63 2.47 1.62
CA LEU A 162 -3.47 3.81 1.07
C LEU A 162 -4.25 3.94 -0.25
N GLU A 163 -4.26 2.90 -1.07
CA GLU A 163 -5.07 2.85 -2.29
C GLU A 163 -6.57 2.82 -1.98
N LEU A 164 -6.98 2.04 -0.97
CA LEU A 164 -8.37 2.00 -0.53
C LEU A 164 -8.84 3.37 0.01
N LEU A 165 -7.98 4.06 0.75
CA LEU A 165 -8.25 5.41 1.27
C LEU A 165 -8.38 6.41 0.12
N GLN A 166 -7.54 6.33 -0.90
CA GLN A 166 -7.66 7.17 -2.08
C GLN A 166 -8.96 6.92 -2.84
N HIS A 167 -9.34 5.65 -3.02
CA HIS A 167 -10.63 5.25 -3.58
C HIS A 167 -11.79 5.86 -2.79
N TYR A 168 -11.75 5.77 -1.45
CA TYR A 168 -12.82 6.26 -0.58
C TYR A 168 -12.90 7.79 -0.53
N LEU A 169 -11.77 8.48 -0.41
CA LEU A 169 -11.72 9.94 -0.23
C LEU A 169 -11.94 10.69 -1.54
N TYR A 170 -11.43 10.16 -2.65
CA TYR A 170 -11.43 10.86 -3.94
C TYR A 170 -12.37 10.23 -4.98
N GLY A 171 -12.96 9.07 -4.69
CA GLY A 171 -13.86 8.38 -5.61
C GLY A 171 -13.18 7.76 -6.83
N ASN A 172 -11.85 7.65 -6.82
CA ASN A 172 -11.05 7.09 -7.92
C ASN A 172 -11.25 5.58 -8.02
N ALA A 173 -10.96 4.95 -9.16
CA ALA A 173 -10.95 3.49 -9.24
C ALA A 173 -9.83 2.91 -8.35
N TYR A 174 -10.05 1.72 -7.77
CA TYR A 174 -9.00 1.03 -7.01
C TYR A 174 -7.94 0.47 -7.96
N GLU A 175 -6.72 1.00 -7.90
CA GLU A 175 -5.63 0.66 -8.81
C GLU A 175 -4.81 -0.54 -8.31
N TRP A 176 -5.26 -1.76 -8.64
CA TRP A 176 -4.51 -3.00 -8.39
C TRP A 176 -3.05 -2.99 -8.89
N PRO A 177 -2.69 -2.33 -10.02
CA PRO A 177 -1.30 -2.21 -10.43
C PRO A 177 -0.41 -1.54 -9.38
N ASP A 178 -0.93 -0.57 -8.63
CA ASP A 178 -0.15 0.14 -7.60
C ASP A 178 0.13 -0.78 -6.40
N VAL A 179 -0.86 -1.57 -5.98
CA VAL A 179 -0.68 -2.60 -4.94
C VAL A 179 0.38 -3.63 -5.34
N ARG A 180 0.40 -4.03 -6.62
CA ARG A 180 1.44 -4.93 -7.14
C ARG A 180 2.82 -4.27 -7.08
N ASP A 181 2.92 -3.01 -7.48
CA ASP A 181 4.19 -2.28 -7.52
C ASP A 181 4.73 -2.01 -6.09
N ASP A 182 3.85 -1.81 -5.11
CA ASP A 182 4.20 -1.78 -3.68
C ASP A 182 4.79 -3.11 -3.20
N CYS A 183 4.18 -4.24 -3.60
CA CYS A 183 4.72 -5.57 -3.31
C CYS A 183 6.14 -5.75 -3.87
N LEU A 184 6.34 -5.33 -5.13
CA LEU A 184 7.64 -5.39 -5.79
C LEU A 184 8.67 -4.52 -5.05
N GLY A 185 8.29 -3.31 -4.64
CA GLY A 185 9.10 -2.44 -3.81
C GLY A 185 9.55 -3.12 -2.53
N VAL A 186 8.61 -3.72 -1.78
CA VAL A 186 8.92 -4.45 -0.53
C VAL A 186 9.90 -5.60 -0.78
N MET A 187 9.68 -6.40 -1.83
CA MET A 187 10.60 -7.49 -2.19
C MET A 187 12.02 -6.99 -2.47
N VAL A 188 12.15 -5.89 -3.23
CA VAL A 188 13.45 -5.26 -3.52
C VAL A 188 14.13 -4.76 -2.25
N GLY A 189 13.38 -4.08 -1.37
CA GLY A 189 13.91 -3.58 -0.08
C GLY A 189 14.36 -4.69 0.87
N MET A 190 13.76 -5.87 0.77
CA MET A 190 14.18 -7.07 1.51
C MET A 190 15.40 -7.76 0.87
N LEU A 191 15.53 -7.72 -0.45
CA LEU A 191 16.61 -8.37 -1.20
C LEU A 191 17.96 -7.65 -1.05
N LEU A 192 17.96 -6.31 -1.03
CA LEU A 192 19.19 -5.51 -1.01
C LEU A 192 20.17 -5.86 0.13
N PRO A 193 19.74 -5.98 1.41
CA PRO A 193 20.68 -6.36 2.46
C PRO A 193 21.08 -7.84 2.43
N LEU A 194 20.33 -8.72 1.73
CA LEU A 194 20.77 -10.10 1.48
C LEU A 194 21.95 -10.10 0.49
N LEU A 195 21.82 -9.37 -0.62
CA LEU A 195 22.89 -9.23 -1.61
C LEU A 195 24.15 -8.62 -0.98
N ARG A 196 23.98 -7.56 -0.17
CA ARG A 196 25.11 -6.95 0.55
C ARG A 196 25.84 -7.95 1.45
N ARG A 197 25.11 -8.85 2.12
CA ARG A 197 25.71 -9.88 2.97
C ARG A 197 26.45 -10.93 2.14
N ALA A 198 25.85 -11.40 1.06
CA ALA A 198 26.47 -12.38 0.18
C ALA A 198 27.79 -11.86 -0.41
N VAL A 199 27.79 -10.62 -0.92
CA VAL A 199 29.01 -9.98 -1.45
C VAL A 199 30.08 -9.81 -0.37
N ALA A 200 29.69 -9.43 0.86
CA ALA A 200 30.64 -9.28 1.95
C ALA A 200 31.27 -10.61 2.39
N GLN A 201 30.53 -11.72 2.32
CA GLN A 201 31.06 -13.06 2.63
C GLN A 201 32.08 -13.51 1.57
N GLN A 202 31.77 -13.32 0.29
CA GLN A 202 32.70 -13.65 -0.80
C GLN A 202 34.04 -12.89 -0.70
N ALA A 203 34.01 -11.64 -0.24
CA ALA A 203 35.22 -10.84 -0.05
C ALA A 203 36.08 -11.28 1.15
N GLN A 204 35.56 -12.11 2.07
CA GLN A 204 36.31 -12.64 3.22
C GLN A 204 36.94 -14.01 2.94
N GLU A 205 36.49 -14.71 1.90
CA GLU A 205 36.99 -16.02 1.50
C GLU A 205 38.15 -15.93 0.49
N GLN A 206 38.48 -14.72 0.01
CA GLN A 206 39.59 -14.40 -0.88
C GLN A 206 40.78 -13.83 -0.09
#